data_AF-A0A3M1DT19-F1
#
_entry.id   AF-A0A3M1DT19-F1
#
_cell.length_a   1.000
_cell.length_b   1.000
_cell.length_c   1.000
_cell.angle_alpha   90.00
_cell.angle_beta   90.00
_cell.angle_gamma   90.00
#
_symmetry.space_group_name_H-M   'P 1'
#
loop_
_entity.id
_entity.type
_entity.pdbx_description
1 polymer ?
#
loop_
_entity_poly.entity_id
_entity_poly.type
_entity_poly.pdbx_seq_one_letter_code
_entity_poly.pdbx_strand_id
1 'polypeptide(L)' 'MIRPAFVLALLLWALPVAAAEAPAPADKTERCPVCGMFVAPYPTWQATLVFA' A
#
# COMPACT_ATOMS: atom_id res chain seq x y z
N MET A 1 1.60 -37.95 9.73
CA MET A 1 1.42 -36.81 10.66
C MET A 1 2.22 -35.63 10.12
N ILE A 2 1.55 -34.64 9.56
CA ILE A 2 2.20 -33.41 9.06
C ILE A 2 2.62 -32.59 10.27
N ARG A 3 3.92 -32.33 10.42
CA ARG A 3 4.44 -31.56 11.57
C ARG A 3 4.00 -30.10 11.42
N PRO A 4 3.60 -29.42 12.51
CA PRO A 4 3.13 -28.03 12.46
C PRO A 4 4.18 -27.07 11.90
N ALA A 5 5.48 -27.37 12.11
CA ALA A 5 6.57 -26.61 11.52
C ALA A 5 6.56 -26.60 9.98
N PHE A 6 6.12 -27.70 9.35
CA PHE A 6 6.06 -27.80 7.89
C PHE A 6 4.94 -26.94 7.32
N VAL A 7 3.79 -26.91 8.01
CA VAL A 7 2.65 -26.05 7.64
C VAL A 7 3.02 -24.57 7.78
N LEU A 8 3.70 -24.21 8.88
CA LEU A 8 4.14 -22.83 9.11
C LEU A 8 5.12 -22.37 8.03
N ALA A 9 6.10 -23.20 7.67
CA ALA A 9 7.06 -22.89 6.62
C ALA A 9 6.39 -22.71 5.26
N LEU A 10 5.39 -23.54 4.94
CA LEU A 10 4.65 -23.43 3.68
C LEU A 10 3.80 -22.16 3.63
N LEU A 11 3.17 -21.78 4.74
CA LEU A 11 2.42 -20.53 4.88
C LEU A 11 3.34 -19.31 4.69
N LEU A 12 4.50 -19.32 5.35
CA LEU A 12 5.51 -18.25 5.26
C LEU A 12 6.06 -18.09 3.83
N TRP A 13 6.23 -19.19 3.10
CA TRP A 13 6.69 -19.16 1.71
C TRP A 13 5.63 -18.62 0.73
N ALA A 14 4.34 -18.77 1.05
CA ALA A 14 3.24 -18.31 0.21
C ALA A 14 2.90 -16.82 0.40
N LEU A 15 3.53 -16.11 1.36
CA LEU A 15 3.29 -14.67 1.49
C LEU A 15 3.87 -13.94 0.28
N PRO A 16 3.07 -13.16 -0.46
CA PRO A 16 3.62 -12.25 -1.44
C PRO A 16 4.52 -11.25 -0.70
N VAL A 17 5.76 -11.11 -1.15
CA VAL A 17 6.62 -9.97 -0.77
C VAL A 17 6.01 -8.73 -1.41
N ALA A 18 5.01 -8.16 -0.74
CA ALA A 18 4.46 -6.87 -1.10
C ALA A 18 5.37 -5.79 -0.52
N ALA A 19 6.41 -5.41 -1.28
CA ALA A 19 7.13 -4.18 -1.01
C ALA A 19 6.21 -3.02 -1.41
N ALA A 20 5.41 -2.52 -0.48
CA ALA A 20 4.64 -1.30 -0.69
C ALA A 20 5.61 -0.12 -0.73
N GLU A 21 5.86 0.42 -1.91
CA GLU A 21 6.55 1.69 -2.04
C GLU A 21 5.73 2.76 -1.30
N ALA A 22 6.39 3.52 -0.43
CA ALA A 22 5.73 4.63 0.22
C ALA A 22 5.29 5.63 -0.87
N PRO A 23 4.04 6.12 -0.85
CA PRO A 23 3.60 7.10 -1.82
C PRO A 23 4.48 8.33 -1.75
N ALA A 24 4.88 8.84 -2.91
CA ALA A 24 5.62 10.09 -3.01
C ALA A 24 4.75 11.25 -2.48
N PRO A 25 5.36 12.31 -1.93
CA PRO A 25 4.63 13.53 -1.59
C PRO A 25 3.93 14.11 -2.82
N ALA A 26 2.69 14.57 -2.64
CA ALA A 26 1.94 15.20 -3.72
C ALA A 26 2.56 16.52 -4.17
N ASP A 27 2.50 16.80 -5.46
CA ASP A 27 2.90 18.10 -6.02
C ASP A 27 1.92 19.21 -5.61
N LYS A 28 2.39 20.46 -5.56
CA LYS A 28 1.56 21.63 -5.23
C LYS A 28 0.37 21.82 -6.16
N THR A 29 0.45 21.29 -7.37
CA THR A 29 -0.58 21.41 -8.40
C THR A 29 -1.56 20.22 -8.42
N GLU A 30 -1.25 19.12 -7.71
CA GLU A 30 -2.15 17.96 -7.65
C GLU A 30 -3.47 18.29 -6.94
N ARG A 31 -4.55 17.74 -7.47
CA ARG A 31 -5.92 17.91 -6.97
C ARG A 31 -6.53 16.57 -6.61
N CYS A 32 -7.30 16.54 -5.53
CA CYS A 32 -8.07 15.38 -5.13
C CYS A 32 -9.15 15.06 -6.19
N PRO A 33 -9.25 13.82 -6.70
CA PRO A 33 -10.27 13.44 -7.70
C PRO A 33 -11.69 13.40 -7.12
N VAL A 34 -11.85 13.44 -5.80
CA VAL A 34 -13.16 13.39 -5.12
C VAL A 34 -13.73 14.81 -4.94
N CYS A 35 -12.94 15.74 -4.42
CA CYS A 35 -13.43 17.08 -4.03
C CYS A 35 -12.74 18.24 -4.76
N GLY A 36 -11.69 18.00 -5.55
CA GLY A 36 -11.00 19.04 -6.34
C GLY A 36 -10.03 19.95 -5.57
N MET A 37 -9.86 19.74 -4.26
CA MET A 37 -8.93 20.51 -3.42
C MET A 37 -7.46 20.11 -3.66
N PHE A 38 -6.52 21.04 -3.43
CA PHE A 38 -5.08 20.78 -3.51
C PHE A 38 -4.62 19.85 -2.38
N VAL A 39 -3.88 18.80 -2.73
CA VAL A 39 -3.48 17.73 -1.80
C VAL A 39 -2.14 17.98 -1.09
N ALA A 40 -1.27 18.83 -1.64
CA ALA A 40 0.05 19.13 -1.06
C ALA A 40 0.07 19.63 0.40
N PRO A 41 -0.93 20.39 0.91
CA PRO A 41 -0.97 20.79 2.32
C PRO A 41 -1.30 19.64 3.28
N TYR A 42 -1.81 18.52 2.76
CA TYR A 42 -2.26 17.39 3.55
C TYR A 42 -1.15 16.36 3.74
N PRO A 43 -1.14 15.66 4.87
CA PRO A 43 -0.12 14.67 5.17
C PRO A 43 -0.16 13.48 4.19
N THR A 44 0.99 12.83 4.02
CA THR A 44 1.24 11.81 2.98
C THR A 44 0.65 10.44 3.28
N TRP A 45 0.01 10.23 4.43
CA TRP A 45 -0.65 8.96 4.77
C TRP A 45 -2.01 8.76 4.07
N GLN A 46 -2.31 9.56 3.05
CA GLN A 46 -3.53 9.41 2.26
C GLN A 46 -3.53 8.07 1.53
N ALA A 47 -4.61 7.30 1.72
CA ALA A 47 -4.80 6.06 0.99
C ALA A 47 -4.86 6.35 -0.52
N THR A 48 -3.94 5.74 -1.28
CA THR A 48 -3.96 5.82 -2.74
C THR A 48 -4.94 4.79 -3.27
N LEU A 49 -5.89 5.21 -4.10
CA LEU A 49 -6.76 4.28 -4.83
C LEU A 49 -5.99 3.78 -6.07
N VAL A 50 -5.57 2.51 -6.04
CA VAL A 50 -5.00 1.84 -7.20
C VAL A 50 -6.12 1.08 -7.90
N PHE A 51 -6.45 1.47 -9.14
CA PHE A 51 -7.37 0.72 -10.00
C PHE A 51 -6.54 -0.22 -10.88
N ALA A 52 -6.93 -1.51 -10.88
CA ALA A 52 -6.31 -2.56 -11.69
C ALA A 52 -6.82 -2.55 -13.14
#